data_AF-A0A1Z9PNQ7-F1
#
_entry.id   AF-A0A1Z9PNQ7-F1
#
_cell.length_a   1.000
_cell.length_b   1.000
_cell.length_c   1.000
_cell.angle_alpha   90.00
_cell.angle_beta   90.00
_cell.angle_gamma   90.00
#
_symmetry.space_group_name_H-M   'P 1'
#
loop_
_entity.id
_entity.type
_entity.pdbx_description
1 polymer ?
#
loop_
_entity_poly.entity_id
_entity_poly.type
_entity_poly.pdbx_seq_one_letter_code
_entity_poly.pdbx_strand_id
1 'polypeptide(L)' 'MLKEKTIELLKESPKPLPKIAKDCKLKERWLYHLKNDYWDDPGVLKIERLYEYLSGKSLNLGRKRK' A
#
# COMPACT_ATOMS: atom_id res chain seq x y z
N MET A 1 -3.88 -12.75 -1.86
CA MET A 1 -2.81 -12.05 -2.61
C MET A 1 -2.28 -10.85 -1.79
N LEU A 2 -1.08 -10.34 -2.07
CA LEU A 2 -0.50 -9.20 -1.32
C LEU A 2 -1.42 -7.95 -1.35
N LYS A 3 -2.11 -7.72 -2.49
CA LYS A 3 -3.11 -6.66 -2.68
C LYS A 3 -4.19 -6.68 -1.59
N GLU A 4 -4.86 -7.82 -1.41
CA GLU A 4 -5.98 -7.98 -0.47
C GLU A 4 -5.56 -7.70 0.97
N LYS A 5 -4.47 -8.32 1.42
CA LYS A 5 -3.91 -8.06 2.77
C LYS A 5 -3.57 -6.60 2.98
N THR A 6 -3.06 -5.93 1.96
CA THR A 6 -2.73 -4.50 2.04
C THR A 6 -3.99 -3.64 2.14
N ILE A 7 -5.06 -4.01 1.44
CA ILE A 7 -6.36 -3.34 1.52
C ILE A 7 -7.00 -3.53 2.90
N GLU A 8 -6.92 -4.74 3.47
CA GLU A 8 -7.38 -5.01 4.84
C GLU A 8 -6.63 -4.14 5.85
N LEU A 9 -5.29 -4.14 5.80
CA LEU A 9 -4.47 -3.28 6.66
C LEU A 9 -4.79 -1.79 6.48
N LEU A 10 -5.10 -1.36 5.24
CA LEU A 10 -5.48 0.02 4.95
C LEU A 10 -6.85 0.36 5.54
N LYS A 11 -7.79 -0.59 5.58
CA LYS A 11 -9.12 -0.41 6.17
C LYS A 11 -9.08 -0.43 7.71
N GLU A 12 -8.22 -1.26 8.29
CA GLU A 12 -8.03 -1.36 9.75
C GLU A 12 -7.18 -0.23 10.32
N SER A 13 -6.36 0.44 9.49
CA SER A 13 -5.49 1.50 9.97
C SER A 13 -6.30 2.69 10.53
N PRO A 14 -6.04 3.13 11.77
CA PRO A 14 -6.65 4.35 12.32
C PRO A 14 -6.06 5.63 11.68
N LYS A 15 -5.05 5.49 10.82
CA LYS A 15 -4.38 6.63 10.19
C LYS A 15 -5.26 7.19 9.05
N PRO A 16 -5.37 8.53 8.93
CA PRO A 16 -6.08 9.14 7.83
C PRO A 16 -5.35 8.88 6.50
N LEU A 17 -6.12 8.59 5.44
CA LEU A 17 -5.60 8.36 4.08
C LEU A 17 -4.61 9.44 3.59
N PRO A 18 -4.85 10.76 3.84
CA PRO A 18 -3.87 11.80 3.55
C PRO A 18 -2.47 11.56 4.10
N LYS A 19 -2.39 11.11 5.36
CA LYS A 19 -1.13 10.89 6.05
C LYS A 19 -0.41 9.67 5.48
N ILE A 20 -1.15 8.59 5.23
CA ILE A 20 -0.61 7.37 4.61
C ILE A 20 -0.08 7.67 3.19
N ALA A 21 -0.84 8.44 2.39
CA ALA A 21 -0.42 8.86 1.06
C ALA A 21 0.89 9.64 1.09
N LYS A 22 0.98 10.64 1.99
CA LYS A 22 2.18 11.45 2.16
C LYS A 22 3.40 10.61 2.55
N ASP A 23 3.24 9.73 3.55
CA ASP A 23 4.33 8.91 4.06
C ASP A 23 4.80 7.86 3.04
N CYS A 24 3.87 7.27 2.28
CA CYS A 24 4.19 6.30 1.22
C CYS A 24 4.63 6.95 -0.10
N LYS A 25 4.62 8.29 -0.20
CA LYS A 25 4.80 9.05 -1.45
C LYS A 25 3.85 8.59 -2.56
N LEU A 26 2.60 8.34 -2.19
CA LEU A 26 1.51 7.94 -3.09
C LEU A 26 0.49 9.07 -3.20
N LYS A 27 -0.30 9.08 -4.28
CA LYS A 27 -1.42 10.02 -4.41
C LYS A 27 -2.58 9.55 -3.54
N GLU A 28 -3.24 10.45 -2.81
CA GLU A 28 -4.46 10.13 -2.05
C GLU A 28 -5.53 9.46 -2.90
N ARG A 29 -5.76 10.00 -4.10
CA ARG A 29 -6.68 9.41 -5.08
C ARG A 29 -6.35 7.94 -5.34
N TRP A 30 -5.07 7.59 -5.44
CA TRP A 30 -4.64 6.20 -5.64
C TRP A 30 -5.05 5.30 -4.45
N LEU A 31 -4.83 5.76 -3.21
CA LEU A 31 -5.26 5.01 -2.02
C LEU A 31 -6.77 4.90 -1.92
N TYR A 32 -7.50 5.96 -2.26
CA TYR A 32 -8.96 5.96 -2.30
C TYR A 32 -9.48 4.92 -3.28
N HIS A 33 -8.93 4.87 -4.50
CA HIS A 33 -9.31 3.86 -5.49
C HIS A 33 -8.92 2.45 -5.06
N LEU A 34 -7.73 2.26 -4.48
CA LEU A 34 -7.30 0.97 -3.94
C LEU A 34 -8.25 0.46 -2.84
N LYS A 35 -8.65 1.32 -1.90
CA LYS A 35 -9.56 0.97 -0.80
C LYS A 35 -10.94 0.52 -1.28
N ASN A 36 -11.42 1.13 -2.36
CA ASN A 36 -12.70 0.84 -3.00
C ASN A 36 -12.59 -0.23 -4.11
N ASP A 37 -11.41 -0.84 -4.28
CA ASP A 37 -11.11 -1.86 -5.29
C ASP A 37 -11.40 -1.44 -6.75
N TYR A 38 -11.28 -0.14 -7.06
CA TYR A 38 -11.50 0.39 -8.41
C TYR A 38 -10.31 0.19 -9.38
N TRP A 39 -9.21 -0.43 -8.93
CA TRP A 39 -8.02 -0.66 -9.77
C TRP A 39 -7.76 -2.15 -9.95
N ASP A 40 -7.82 -2.59 -11.21
CA ASP A 40 -7.37 -3.92 -11.64
C ASP A 40 -5.87 -4.10 -11.39
N ASP A 41 -5.04 -3.12 -11.81
CA ASP A 41 -3.59 -3.14 -11.58
C ASP A 41 -3.07 -1.88 -10.84
N PRO A 42 -3.14 -1.85 -9.51
CA PRO A 42 -2.51 -0.83 -8.66
C PRO A 42 -0.99 -0.67 -8.83
N GLY A 43 -0.31 -1.62 -9.48
CA GLY A 43 1.13 -1.67 -9.60
C GLY A 43 1.79 -2.25 -8.34
N VAL A 44 2.52 -3.34 -8.53
CA VAL A 44 3.13 -4.15 -7.46
C VAL A 44 4.00 -3.31 -6.52
N LEU A 45 4.85 -2.43 -7.07
CA LEU A 45 5.77 -1.59 -6.27
C LEU A 45 5.04 -0.66 -5.28
N LYS A 46 3.85 -0.16 -5.65
CA LYS A 46 3.06 0.74 -4.78
C LYS A 46 2.37 -0.05 -3.67
N ILE A 47 1.85 -1.23 -3.99
CA ILE A 47 1.30 -2.16 -2.98
C ILE A 47 2.38 -2.55 -1.99
N GLU A 48 3.57 -2.96 -2.47
CA GLU A 48 4.68 -3.35 -1.60
C GLU A 48 5.03 -2.22 -0.63
N ARG A 49 5.23 -0.99 -1.12
CA ARG A 49 5.52 0.17 -0.27
C ARG A 49 4.43 0.43 0.76
N LEU A 50 3.17 0.35 0.34
CA LEU A 50 2.04 0.55 1.24
C LEU A 50 1.97 -0.54 2.30
N TYR A 51 2.17 -1.80 1.91
CA TYR A 51 2.20 -2.94 2.82
C TYR A 51 3.32 -2.82 3.84
N GLU A 52 4.54 -2.49 3.41
CA GLU A 52 5.68 -2.29 4.31
C GLU A 52 5.40 -1.17 5.33
N TYR A 53 4.82 -0.06 4.87
CA TYR A 53 4.46 1.05 5.74
C TYR A 53 3.35 0.70 6.75
N LEU A 54 2.31 -0.03 6.31
CA LEU A 54 1.16 -0.38 7.16
C LEU A 54 1.48 -1.53 8.12
N SER A 55 2.18 -2.56 7.65
CA SER A 55 2.53 -3.74 8.45
C SER A 55 3.79 -3.54 9.29
N GLY A 56 4.61 -2.54 8.97
CA GLY A 56 5.94 -2.35 9.56
C GLY A 56 6.94 -3.45 9.20
N LYS A 57 6.59 -4.37 8.29
CA LYS A 57 7.44 -5.48 7.86
C LYS A 57 7.99 -5.19 6.48
N SER A 58 9.30 -5.19 6.32
CA SER A 58 9.92 -5.15 5.00
C SER A 58 9.65 -6.44 4.25
N LEU A 59 9.14 -6.32 3.04
CA LEU A 59 9.03 -7.43 2.10
C LEU A 59 10.43 -7.67 1.56
N ASN A 60 11.16 -8.62 2.17
CA ASN A 60 12.40 -9.16 1.62
C ASN A 60 12.11 -10.01 0.37
N LEU A 61 11.46 -9.43 -0.64
CA LEU A 61 11.11 -10.07 -1.91
C LEU A 61 12.33 -10.25 -2.84
N GLY A 62 13.53 -10.46 -2.27
CA GLY A 62 14.72 -10.76 -3.07
C GLY A 62 15.18 -9.61 -3.97
N ARG A 63 14.95 -8.34 -3.58
CA ARG A 63 15.61 -7.21 -4.25
C ARG A 63 17.13 -7.29 -3.96
N LYS A 64 17.85 -8.08 -4.76
CA LYS A 64 19.29 -7.91 -4.95
C LYS A 64 19.48 -6.49 -5.47
N ARG A 65 19.84 -5.57 -4.56
CA ARG A 65 20.47 -4.31 -4.94
C ARG A 65 21.73 -4.71 -5.73
N LYS A 66 21.74 -4.43 -7.03
CA LYS A 66 22.93 -4.51 -7.87
C LYS A 66 23.12 -3.15 -8.51
#